data_AF-A0A2E2PZZ2-F1
#
_entry.id   AF-A0A2E2PZZ2-F1
#
_cell.length_a   1.000
_cell.length_b   1.000
_cell.length_c   1.000
_cell.angle_alpha   90.00
_cell.angle_beta   90.00
_cell.angle_gamma   90.00
#
_symmetry.space_group_name_H-M   'P 1'
#
loop_
_entity.id
_entity.type
_entity.pdbx_description
1 polymer ?
#
loop_
_entity_poly.entity_id
_entity_poly.type
_entity_poly.pdbx_seq_one_letter_code
_entity_poly.pdbx_strand_id
1 'polypeptide(L)'
;MDLAAAHDLATGLLAEHGLTDWRVEYDAAKRRAGVCRFSTRTIGLSAPLTVLHDEAMVRDTVLHEIAHALVGPAHGHDATWARTARAIGCSAERCVPADAPRVAAPWLGVCPAGHTVDRHRRPERVLVCRRCSGSTFDLRHVLTWTHHGRPAAHHPNYVAELAALRDGRRVTRLGVGAQARITVPGDYDRAVGTVLKRGRTCYHLRVGRLVLRVPFAGVEPA
;
A
#
# COMPACT_ATOMS: atom_id res chain seq x y z
N MET A 1 1.42 0.86 -22.65
CA MET A 1 1.52 -0.27 -23.60
C MET A 1 0.36 -1.21 -23.32
N ASP A 2 -0.24 -1.86 -24.33
CA ASP A 2 -1.27 -2.89 -24.04
C ASP A 2 -0.65 -4.09 -23.30
N LEU A 3 -1.44 -4.75 -22.45
CA LEU A 3 -0.95 -5.84 -21.60
C LEU A 3 -0.54 -7.07 -22.41
N ALA A 4 -1.22 -7.41 -23.51
CA ALA A 4 -0.82 -8.55 -24.33
C ALA A 4 0.55 -8.32 -24.97
N ALA A 5 0.75 -7.14 -25.57
CA ALA A 5 2.03 -6.77 -26.17
C ALA A 5 3.15 -6.73 -25.12
N ALA A 6 2.88 -6.24 -23.91
CA ALA A 6 3.85 -6.23 -22.82
C ALA A 6 4.21 -7.65 -22.35
N HIS A 7 3.24 -8.57 -22.34
CA HIS A 7 3.48 -9.97 -22.01
C HIS A 7 4.35 -10.66 -23.05
N ASP A 8 4.08 -10.43 -24.34
CA ASP A 8 4.86 -10.98 -25.45
C ASP A 8 6.30 -10.45 -25.43
N LEU A 9 6.47 -9.14 -25.24
CA LEU A 9 7.77 -8.51 -25.03
C LEU A 9 8.53 -9.16 -23.86
N ALA A 10 7.86 -9.31 -22.71
CA ALA A 10 8.51 -9.87 -21.53
C ALA A 10 8.89 -11.34 -21.69
N THR A 11 8.04 -12.12 -22.34
CA THR A 11 8.31 -13.54 -22.64
C THR A 11 9.46 -13.69 -23.64
N GLY A 12 9.51 -12.83 -24.67
CA GLY A 12 10.61 -12.78 -25.62
C GLY A 12 11.95 -12.47 -24.95
N LEU A 13 11.98 -11.47 -24.08
CA LEU A 13 13.19 -11.09 -23.34
C LEU A 13 13.64 -12.17 -22.35
N LEU A 14 12.69 -12.84 -21.67
CA LEU A 14 13.02 -14.00 -20.83
C LEU A 14 13.71 -15.10 -21.65
N ALA A 15 13.17 -15.43 -22.83
CA ALA A 15 13.76 -16.44 -23.70
C ALA A 15 15.14 -16.02 -24.22
N GLU A 16 15.30 -14.75 -24.63
CA GLU A 16 16.57 -14.17 -25.09
C GLU A 16 17.68 -14.32 -24.03
N HIS A 17 17.33 -14.19 -22.75
CA HIS A 17 18.27 -14.29 -21.64
C HIS A 17 18.31 -15.69 -20.98
N GLY A 18 17.78 -16.72 -21.65
CA GLY A 18 17.88 -18.12 -21.20
C GLY A 18 16.95 -18.51 -20.04
N LEU A 19 16.01 -17.64 -19.67
CA LEU A 19 15.05 -17.86 -18.58
C LEU A 19 13.75 -18.51 -19.10
N THR A 20 13.87 -19.57 -19.89
CA THR A 20 12.75 -20.22 -20.60
C THR A 20 11.75 -20.92 -19.67
N ASP A 21 12.13 -21.21 -18.43
CA ASP A 21 11.30 -21.80 -17.39
C ASP A 21 10.67 -20.76 -16.44
N TRP A 22 10.90 -19.47 -16.71
CA TRP A 22 10.28 -18.37 -15.98
C TRP A 22 8.96 -17.93 -16.60
N ARG A 23 8.12 -17.29 -15.79
CA ARG A 23 6.77 -16.85 -16.17
C ARG A 23 6.61 -15.35 -15.99
N VAL A 24 5.72 -14.77 -16.78
CA VAL A 24 5.27 -13.38 -16.65
C VAL A 24 3.89 -13.38 -16.00
N GLU A 25 3.70 -12.56 -14.98
CA GLU A 25 2.40 -12.38 -14.33
C GLU A 25 2.07 -10.91 -14.12
N TYR A 26 0.79 -10.59 -14.06
CA TYR A 26 0.34 -9.25 -13.71
C TYR A 26 -0.19 -9.18 -12.27
N ASP A 27 0.08 -8.06 -11.61
CA ASP A 27 -0.51 -7.70 -10.33
C ASP A 27 -1.14 -6.30 -10.34
N ALA A 28 -1.84 -5.98 -9.26
CA ALA A 28 -2.52 -4.70 -9.07
C ALA A 28 -1.70 -3.67 -8.26
N ALA A 29 -0.37 -3.80 -8.22
CA ALA A 29 0.49 -2.80 -7.59
C ALA A 29 0.30 -1.46 -8.31
N LYS A 30 0.34 -0.35 -7.56
CA LYS A 30 0.11 1.01 -8.09
C LYS A 30 1.34 1.91 -7.99
N ARG A 31 2.40 1.40 -7.37
CA ARG A 31 3.64 2.15 -7.06
C ARG A 31 4.93 1.40 -7.40
N ARG A 32 4.84 0.10 -7.67
CA ARG A 32 5.96 -0.76 -8.04
C ARG A 32 5.66 -1.29 -9.44
N ALA A 33 6.57 -1.03 -10.40
CA ALA A 33 6.37 -1.39 -11.80
C ALA A 33 6.65 -2.89 -12.06
N GLY A 34 7.74 -3.43 -11.50
CA GLY A 34 8.16 -4.82 -11.65
C GLY A 34 8.44 -5.53 -10.32
N VAL A 35 8.51 -6.86 -10.32
CA VAL A 35 9.10 -7.66 -9.23
C VAL A 35 9.61 -8.99 -9.75
N CYS A 36 10.80 -9.38 -9.30
CA CYS A 36 11.33 -10.73 -9.46
C CYS A 36 10.95 -11.61 -8.26
N ARG A 37 10.27 -12.73 -8.51
CA ARG A 37 9.94 -13.77 -7.52
C ARG A 37 10.76 -15.02 -7.82
N PHE A 38 11.92 -15.12 -7.19
CA PHE A 38 12.89 -16.19 -7.45
C PHE A 38 12.33 -17.59 -7.12
N SER A 39 11.60 -17.74 -6.01
CA SER A 39 11.07 -19.03 -5.56
C SER A 39 10.07 -19.65 -6.53
N THR A 40 9.33 -18.84 -7.28
CA THR A 40 8.32 -19.29 -8.24
C THR A 40 8.78 -19.12 -9.69
N ARG A 41 10.00 -18.61 -9.92
CA ARG A 41 10.53 -18.25 -11.24
C ARG A 41 9.56 -17.34 -12.00
N THR A 42 9.16 -16.24 -11.38
CA THR A 42 8.17 -15.32 -11.94
C THR A 42 8.70 -13.89 -11.97
N ILE A 43 8.52 -13.21 -13.11
CA ILE A 43 8.57 -11.75 -13.18
C ILE A 43 7.14 -11.22 -13.15
N GLY A 44 6.84 -10.39 -12.15
CA GLY A 44 5.55 -9.73 -12.00
C GLY A 44 5.59 -8.30 -12.51
N LEU A 45 4.63 -7.91 -13.34
CA LEU A 45 4.44 -6.54 -13.79
C LEU A 45 3.16 -5.94 -13.18
N SER A 46 3.18 -4.65 -12.87
CA SER A 46 1.97 -3.92 -12.48
C SER A 46 1.13 -3.64 -13.71
N ALA A 47 -0.01 -4.33 -13.87
CA ALA A 47 -0.93 -4.05 -14.97
C ALA A 47 -1.35 -2.56 -15.02
N PRO A 48 -1.71 -1.91 -13.89
CA PRO A 48 -2.05 -0.49 -13.90
C PRO A 48 -0.93 0.44 -14.36
N LEU A 49 0.35 0.12 -14.12
CA LEU A 49 1.48 0.94 -14.56
C LEU A 49 1.90 0.61 -16.00
N THR A 50 1.89 -0.66 -16.39
CA THR A 50 2.21 -1.11 -17.77
C THR A 50 1.32 -0.43 -18.81
N VAL A 51 0.03 -0.25 -18.51
CA VAL A 51 -0.90 0.46 -19.41
C VAL A 51 -0.49 1.93 -19.59
N LEU A 52 0.03 2.57 -18.54
CA LEU A 52 0.40 4.00 -18.53
C LEU A 52 1.80 4.26 -19.11
N HIS A 53 2.68 3.27 -19.08
CA HIS A 53 4.07 3.40 -19.52
C HIS A 53 4.20 3.09 -21.02
N ASP A 54 5.13 3.78 -21.68
CA ASP A 54 5.50 3.44 -23.05
C ASP A 54 6.31 2.14 -23.11
N GLU A 55 6.54 1.64 -24.31
CA GLU A 55 7.26 0.38 -24.51
C GLU A 55 8.68 0.41 -23.92
N ALA A 56 9.39 1.54 -24.04
CA ALA A 56 10.76 1.66 -23.53
C ALA A 56 10.82 1.54 -22.00
N MET A 57 9.90 2.19 -21.28
CA MET A 57 9.78 2.07 -19.83
C MET A 57 9.38 0.66 -19.38
N VAL A 58 8.47 0.01 -20.12
CA VAL A 58 8.06 -1.38 -19.83
C VAL A 58 9.23 -2.34 -20.08
N ARG A 59 9.95 -2.17 -21.20
CA ARG A 59 11.16 -2.95 -21.53
C ARG A 59 12.22 -2.81 -20.44
N ASP A 60 12.51 -1.59 -20.01
CA ASP A 60 13.50 -1.35 -18.96
C ASP A 60 13.08 -2.00 -17.63
N THR A 61 11.79 -1.93 -17.29
CA THR A 61 11.23 -2.64 -16.12
C THR A 61 11.41 -4.15 -16.23
N VAL A 62 11.13 -4.75 -17.39
CA VAL A 62 11.31 -6.19 -17.59
C VAL A 62 12.78 -6.57 -17.46
N LEU A 63 13.68 -5.86 -18.13
CA LEU A 63 15.12 -6.12 -18.07
C LEU A 63 15.67 -5.94 -16.64
N HIS A 64 15.14 -4.98 -15.88
CA HIS A 64 15.46 -4.82 -14.46
C HIS A 64 15.17 -6.09 -13.65
N GLU A 65 13.99 -6.68 -13.84
CA GLU A 65 13.60 -7.90 -13.13
C GLU A 65 14.32 -9.15 -13.66
N ILE A 66 14.63 -9.20 -14.96
CA ILE A 66 15.49 -10.23 -15.56
C ILE A 66 16.90 -10.16 -14.96
N ALA A 67 17.47 -8.97 -14.80
CA ALA A 67 18.77 -8.81 -14.16
C ALA A 67 18.77 -9.39 -12.75
N HIS A 68 17.72 -9.16 -11.96
CA HIS A 68 17.53 -9.80 -10.65
C HIS A 68 17.44 -11.33 -10.74
N ALA A 69 16.71 -11.86 -11.72
CA ALA A 69 16.63 -13.31 -11.95
C ALA A 69 18.00 -13.93 -12.29
N LEU A 70 18.83 -13.24 -13.07
CA LEU A 70 20.14 -13.71 -13.49
C LEU A 70 21.18 -13.69 -12.36
N VAL A 71 21.20 -12.64 -11.52
CA VAL A 71 22.18 -12.54 -10.44
C VAL A 71 21.77 -13.30 -9.18
N GLY A 72 20.48 -13.56 -8.99
CA GLY A 72 19.95 -14.30 -7.87
C GLY A 72 19.62 -13.44 -6.63
N PRO A 73 18.92 -14.04 -5.63
CA PRO A 73 18.25 -13.30 -4.57
C PRO A 73 19.18 -12.71 -3.50
N ALA A 74 20.46 -13.09 -3.49
CA ALA A 74 21.46 -12.51 -2.59
C ALA A 74 21.89 -11.09 -3.02
N HIS A 75 21.59 -10.71 -4.27
CA HIS A 75 21.96 -9.43 -4.84
C HIS A 75 20.75 -8.49 -4.90
N GLY A 76 20.85 -7.37 -4.17
CA GLY A 76 19.97 -6.22 -4.36
C GLY A 76 20.40 -5.40 -5.59
N HIS A 77 20.19 -4.09 -5.55
CA HIS A 77 20.72 -3.15 -6.56
C HIS A 77 22.22 -2.87 -6.38
N ASP A 78 23.04 -3.92 -6.21
CA ASP A 78 24.48 -3.79 -5.99
C ASP A 78 25.28 -3.69 -7.31
N ALA A 79 26.61 -3.66 -7.21
CA ALA A 79 27.49 -3.54 -8.38
C ALA A 79 27.40 -4.74 -9.34
N THR A 80 27.12 -5.94 -8.84
CA THR A 80 26.95 -7.14 -9.68
C THR A 80 25.63 -7.05 -10.44
N TRP A 81 24.54 -6.71 -9.76
CA TRP A 81 23.25 -6.45 -10.41
C TRP A 81 23.36 -5.33 -11.46
N ALA A 82 23.95 -4.19 -11.08
CA ALA A 82 24.03 -3.03 -11.97
C ALA A 82 24.89 -3.29 -13.21
N ARG A 83 25.92 -4.14 -13.10
CA ARG A 83 26.72 -4.60 -14.25
C ARG A 83 25.89 -5.49 -15.16
N THR A 84 25.20 -6.49 -14.60
CA THR A 84 24.33 -7.40 -15.37
C THR A 84 23.20 -6.65 -16.06
N ALA A 85 22.52 -5.75 -15.34
CA ALA A 85 21.44 -4.92 -15.85
C ALA A 85 21.88 -4.13 -17.09
N ARG A 86 23.01 -3.41 -17.02
CA ARG A 86 23.54 -2.67 -18.18
C ARG A 86 23.95 -3.59 -19.34
N ALA A 87 24.52 -4.75 -19.03
CA ALA A 87 24.95 -5.70 -20.05
C ALA A 87 23.77 -6.26 -20.88
N ILE A 88 22.57 -6.34 -20.29
CA ILE A 88 21.34 -6.76 -20.99
C ILE A 88 20.50 -5.58 -21.50
N GLY A 89 21.02 -4.36 -21.46
CA GLY A 89 20.35 -3.17 -21.99
C GLY A 89 19.37 -2.47 -21.04
N CYS A 90 19.36 -2.81 -19.75
CA CYS A 90 18.65 -2.02 -18.72
C CYS A 90 19.46 -0.77 -18.34
N SER A 91 18.76 0.31 -18.01
CA SER A 91 19.32 1.55 -17.47
C SER A 91 20.12 1.35 -16.17
N ALA A 92 19.81 0.29 -15.42
CA ALA A 92 20.23 0.04 -14.05
C ALA A 92 19.77 1.12 -13.05
N GLU A 93 18.75 1.91 -13.41
CA GLU A 93 18.08 2.79 -12.47
C GLU A 93 17.18 1.99 -11.54
N ARG A 94 17.19 2.36 -10.26
CA ARG A 94 16.40 1.65 -9.23
C ARG A 94 14.91 1.98 -9.32
N CYS A 95 14.59 3.18 -9.77
CA CYS A 95 13.23 3.71 -9.79
C CYS A 95 12.89 4.15 -11.21
N VAL A 96 11.62 3.95 -11.59
CA VAL A 96 11.07 4.66 -12.76
C VAL A 96 11.23 6.18 -12.56
N PRO A 97 11.39 6.94 -13.66
CA PRO A 97 11.53 8.40 -13.59
C PRO A 97 10.46 9.07 -12.72
N ALA A 98 10.83 10.15 -12.05
CA ALA A 98 9.94 10.83 -11.10
C ALA A 98 8.66 11.37 -11.79
N ASP A 99 8.81 11.81 -13.03
CA ASP A 99 7.82 12.35 -13.96
C ASP A 99 7.09 11.29 -14.79
N ALA A 100 7.49 10.02 -14.72
CA ALA A 100 6.81 8.93 -15.41
C ALA A 100 5.32 8.89 -15.01
N PRO A 101 4.40 8.54 -15.95
CA PRO A 101 2.99 8.40 -15.65
C PRO A 101 2.73 7.50 -14.44
N ARG A 102 1.84 7.94 -13.55
CA ARG A 102 1.49 7.23 -12.30
C ARG A 102 0.01 6.92 -12.25
N VAL A 103 -0.34 5.83 -11.57
CA VAL A 103 -1.73 5.56 -11.23
C VAL A 103 -2.23 6.67 -10.31
N ALA A 104 -3.29 7.38 -10.73
CA ALA A 104 -3.90 8.41 -9.91
C ALA A 104 -4.35 7.83 -8.56
N ALA A 105 -3.96 8.49 -7.47
CA ALA A 105 -4.37 8.08 -6.15
C ALA A 105 -5.80 8.59 -5.86
N PRO A 106 -6.75 7.72 -5.48
CA PRO A 106 -8.11 8.14 -5.17
C PRO A 106 -8.21 9.05 -3.94
N TRP A 107 -7.25 8.98 -3.01
CA TRP A 107 -7.25 9.80 -1.80
C TRP A 107 -6.19 10.90 -1.88
N LEU A 108 -6.61 12.15 -1.73
CA LEU A 108 -5.73 13.31 -1.68
C LEU A 108 -5.89 14.00 -0.33
N GLY A 109 -4.79 14.05 0.42
CA GLY A 109 -4.69 14.79 1.67
C GLY A 109 -4.03 16.14 1.43
N VAL A 110 -4.60 17.23 1.94
CA VAL A 110 -4.06 18.58 1.84
C VAL A 110 -3.91 19.17 3.24
N CYS A 111 -2.74 19.71 3.56
CA CYS A 111 -2.52 20.41 4.83
C CYS A 111 -2.89 21.90 4.73
N PRO A 112 -3.02 22.63 5.85
CA PRO A 112 -3.34 24.06 5.80
C PRO A 112 -2.35 24.93 5.00
N ALA A 113 -1.10 24.48 4.85
CA ALA A 113 -0.08 25.15 4.02
C ALA A 113 -0.11 24.73 2.54
N GLY A 114 -1.10 23.94 2.09
CA GLY A 114 -1.27 23.53 0.70
C GLY A 114 -0.45 22.31 0.25
N HIS A 115 0.39 21.72 1.13
CA HIS A 115 1.12 20.49 0.77
C HIS A 115 0.18 19.29 0.60
N THR A 116 0.42 18.52 -0.47
CA THR A 116 -0.40 17.38 -0.85
C THR A 116 0.25 16.03 -0.52
N VAL A 117 -0.57 15.06 -0.15
CA VAL A 117 -0.16 13.65 0.03
C VAL A 117 -1.20 12.73 -0.61
N ASP A 118 -0.75 11.85 -1.50
CA ASP A 118 -1.58 10.90 -2.22
C ASP A 118 -1.64 9.53 -1.51
N ARG A 119 -2.81 8.87 -1.53
CA ARG A 119 -2.95 7.48 -1.04
C ARG A 119 -3.90 6.67 -1.91
N HIS A 120 -3.56 5.38 -2.09
CA HIS A 120 -4.45 4.42 -2.75
C HIS A 120 -5.44 3.73 -1.81
N ARG A 121 -5.31 3.94 -0.49
CA ARG A 121 -6.21 3.37 0.53
C ARG A 121 -6.72 4.49 1.43
N ARG A 122 -7.97 4.33 1.88
CA ARG A 122 -8.60 5.20 2.87
C ARG A 122 -7.69 5.38 4.09
N PRO A 123 -7.42 6.63 4.51
CA PRO A 123 -6.80 6.91 5.79
C PRO A 123 -7.70 6.39 6.92
N GLU A 124 -7.15 5.50 7.74
CA GLU A 124 -7.83 4.94 8.91
C GLU A 124 -7.35 5.57 10.21
N ARG A 125 -6.32 6.41 10.10
CA ARG A 125 -5.69 7.14 11.19
C ARG A 125 -5.47 8.59 10.83
N VAL A 126 -5.45 9.45 11.84
CA VAL A 126 -5.12 10.87 11.69
C VAL A 126 -3.67 11.00 11.24
N LEU A 127 -3.48 11.79 10.19
CA LEU A 127 -2.19 12.05 9.57
C LEU A 127 -1.95 13.55 9.53
N VAL A 128 -0.71 13.93 9.82
CA VAL A 128 -0.23 15.31 9.76
C VAL A 128 0.81 15.44 8.65
N CYS A 129 0.94 16.63 8.10
CA CYS A 129 1.93 16.92 7.06
C CYS A 129 3.35 16.82 7.61
N ARG A 130 4.11 15.81 7.19
CA ARG A 130 5.52 15.66 7.62
C ARG A 130 6.41 16.84 7.24
N ARG A 131 6.10 17.54 6.15
CA ARG A 131 6.88 18.71 5.72
C ARG A 131 6.71 19.90 6.67
N CYS A 132 5.52 20.06 7.25
CA CYS A 132 5.24 21.10 8.24
C CYS A 132 5.62 20.67 9.66
N SER A 133 5.28 19.43 10.03
CA SER A 133 5.48 18.87 11.36
C SER A 133 6.91 18.41 11.67
N GLY A 134 7.73 18.15 10.64
CA GLY A 134 9.03 17.52 10.84
C GLY A 134 8.91 16.17 11.55
N SER A 135 9.64 15.99 12.65
CA SER A 135 9.60 14.79 13.51
C SER A 135 8.51 14.82 14.58
N THR A 136 7.85 15.97 14.81
CA THR A 136 6.90 16.16 15.91
C THR A 136 5.47 16.11 15.40
N PHE A 137 4.63 15.24 15.97
CA PHE A 137 3.22 15.21 15.62
C PHE A 137 2.50 16.48 16.10
N ASP A 138 1.94 17.27 15.18
CA ASP A 138 1.27 18.54 15.48
C ASP A 138 -0.09 18.64 14.75
N LEU A 139 -1.16 18.81 15.52
CA LEU A 139 -2.52 18.89 15.01
C LEU A 139 -2.80 20.09 14.11
N ARG A 140 -1.99 21.16 14.20
CA ARG A 140 -2.07 22.31 13.30
C ARG A 140 -1.78 21.93 11.84
N HIS A 141 -1.23 20.75 11.60
CA HIS A 141 -0.84 20.27 10.28
C HIS A 141 -1.62 19.03 9.83
N VAL A 142 -2.78 18.76 10.45
CA VAL A 142 -3.67 17.66 10.03
C VAL A 142 -4.04 17.77 8.56
N LEU A 143 -3.98 16.63 7.86
CA LEU A 143 -4.39 16.51 6.47
C LEU A 143 -5.91 16.43 6.37
N THR A 144 -6.49 17.28 5.54
CA THR A 144 -7.90 17.18 5.11
C THR A 144 -7.97 16.33 3.86
N TRP A 145 -8.88 15.36 3.83
CA TRP A 145 -8.91 14.35 2.79
C TRP A 145 -10.08 14.52 1.83
N THR A 146 -9.80 14.34 0.54
CA THR A 146 -10.80 14.08 -0.48
C THR A 146 -10.67 12.65 -1.02
N HIS A 147 -11.77 12.10 -1.49
CA HIS A 147 -11.83 10.83 -2.23
C HIS A 147 -12.43 11.10 -3.61
N HIS A 148 -11.64 10.87 -4.66
CA HIS A 148 -11.98 11.24 -6.04
C HIS A 148 -12.48 12.70 -6.15
N GLY A 149 -11.76 13.63 -5.50
CA GLY A 149 -12.08 15.07 -5.50
C GLY A 149 -13.27 15.49 -4.65
N ARG A 150 -14.00 14.54 -4.03
CA ARG A 150 -15.13 14.85 -3.13
C ARG A 150 -14.68 14.82 -1.67
N PRO A 151 -15.28 15.61 -0.77
CA PRO A 151 -15.02 15.50 0.66
C PRO A 151 -15.11 14.05 1.13
N ALA A 152 -14.07 13.57 1.81
CA ALA A 152 -14.00 12.16 2.16
C ALA A 152 -14.86 11.85 3.39
N ALA A 153 -15.69 10.81 3.30
CA ALA A 153 -16.21 10.17 4.49
C ALA A 153 -15.05 9.51 5.25
N HIS A 154 -14.78 9.94 6.49
CA HIS A 154 -13.69 9.40 7.31
C HIS A 154 -14.05 8.07 7.96
N HIS A 155 -13.08 7.17 8.09
CA HIS A 155 -13.29 5.90 8.78
C HIS A 155 -13.65 6.18 10.25
N PRO A 156 -14.54 5.40 10.91
CA PRO A 156 -14.89 5.65 12.32
C PRO A 156 -13.67 5.79 13.25
N ASN A 157 -12.67 4.92 13.08
CA ASN A 157 -11.37 5.06 13.78
C ASN A 157 -10.67 6.39 13.58
N TYR A 158 -10.72 6.98 12.38
CA TYR A 158 -10.13 8.28 12.09
C TYR A 158 -10.87 9.38 12.85
N VAL A 159 -12.21 9.35 12.80
CA VAL A 159 -13.06 10.34 13.48
C VAL A 159 -12.81 10.30 14.99
N ALA A 160 -12.83 9.11 15.58
CA ALA A 160 -12.58 8.94 17.01
C ALA A 160 -11.14 9.32 17.42
N GLU A 161 -10.13 9.01 16.59
CA GLU A 161 -8.76 9.42 16.85
C GLU A 161 -8.60 10.94 16.77
N LEU A 162 -9.23 11.60 15.80
CA LEU A 162 -9.19 13.06 15.69
C LEU A 162 -9.86 13.75 16.88
N ALA A 163 -11.02 13.25 17.32
CA ALA A 163 -11.70 13.76 18.51
C ALA A 163 -10.84 13.59 19.77
N ALA A 164 -10.31 12.38 20.00
CA ALA A 164 -9.44 12.12 21.15
C ALA A 164 -8.19 13.01 21.15
N LEU A 165 -7.53 13.19 20.01
CA LEU A 165 -6.35 14.03 19.91
C LEU A 165 -6.66 15.51 20.20
N ARG A 166 -7.80 16.02 19.74
CA ARG A 166 -8.24 17.40 20.05
C ARG A 166 -8.50 17.60 21.54
N ASP A 167 -8.98 16.56 22.22
CA ASP A 167 -9.21 16.58 23.67
C ASP A 167 -7.92 16.29 24.48
N GLY A 168 -6.76 16.13 23.85
CA GLY A 168 -5.51 15.73 24.52
C GLY A 168 -5.52 14.29 25.05
N ARG A 169 -6.48 13.46 24.63
CA ARG A 169 -6.64 12.06 25.05
C ARG A 169 -5.82 11.12 24.17
N ARG A 170 -5.28 10.07 24.79
CA ARG A 170 -4.62 8.97 24.08
C ARG A 170 -5.64 7.93 23.64
N VAL A 171 -5.58 7.52 22.37
CA VAL A 171 -6.37 6.39 21.87
C VAL A 171 -5.66 5.09 22.22
N THR A 172 -6.12 4.40 23.24
CA THR A 172 -5.62 3.08 23.62
C THR A 172 -6.36 1.99 22.86
N ARG A 173 -5.64 0.94 22.44
CA ARG A 173 -6.25 -0.23 21.81
C ARG A 173 -6.29 -1.38 22.82
N LEU A 174 -7.47 -1.97 23.01
CA LEU A 174 -7.67 -3.19 23.79
C LEU A 174 -6.78 -4.33 23.28
N GLY A 175 -6.21 -5.10 24.22
CA GLY A 175 -5.45 -6.31 23.95
C GLY A 175 -6.34 -7.52 23.68
N VAL A 176 -5.75 -8.62 23.19
CA VAL A 176 -6.45 -9.91 23.12
C VAL A 176 -6.78 -10.38 24.55
N GLY A 177 -7.97 -10.92 24.76
CA GLY A 177 -8.49 -11.33 26.07
C GLY A 177 -9.22 -10.22 26.84
N ALA A 178 -9.06 -8.95 26.45
CA ALA A 178 -9.78 -7.85 27.09
C ALA A 178 -11.29 -7.94 26.83
N GLN A 179 -12.09 -7.50 27.81
CA GLN A 179 -13.52 -7.28 27.63
C GLN A 179 -13.76 -5.94 26.94
N ALA A 180 -14.68 -5.93 25.98
CA ALA A 180 -15.05 -4.76 25.22
C ALA A 180 -16.58 -4.67 25.13
N ARG A 181 -17.13 -3.49 25.41
CA ARG A 181 -18.54 -3.18 25.21
C ARG A 181 -18.72 -2.51 23.86
N ILE A 182 -19.65 -2.99 23.05
CA ILE A 182 -19.98 -2.40 21.76
C ILE A 182 -20.76 -1.10 22.00
N THR A 183 -20.38 -0.04 21.27
CA THR A 183 -21.02 1.28 21.31
C THR A 183 -21.60 1.70 19.97
N VAL A 184 -21.50 0.83 18.95
CA VAL A 184 -22.13 1.05 17.65
C VAL A 184 -23.62 0.75 17.77
N PRO A 185 -24.52 1.68 17.40
CA PRO A 185 -25.96 1.41 17.41
C PRO A 185 -26.33 0.20 16.53
N GLY A 186 -27.26 -0.62 17.00
CA GLY A 186 -27.77 -1.80 16.29
C GLY A 186 -28.04 -2.97 17.24
N ASP A 187 -28.24 -4.16 16.67
CA ASP A 187 -28.66 -5.37 17.41
C ASP A 187 -27.70 -5.82 18.53
N TYR A 188 -26.46 -5.33 18.50
CA TYR A 188 -25.42 -5.65 19.47
C TYR A 188 -24.98 -4.43 20.29
N ASP A 189 -25.75 -3.34 20.28
CA ASP A 189 -25.46 -2.18 21.12
C ASP A 189 -25.39 -2.61 22.59
N ARG A 190 -24.37 -2.10 23.29
CA ARG A 190 -24.01 -2.40 24.68
C ARG A 190 -23.66 -3.86 24.98
N ALA A 191 -23.67 -4.75 23.99
CA ALA A 191 -23.22 -6.13 24.16
C ALA A 191 -21.74 -6.15 24.55
N VAL A 192 -21.39 -7.02 25.50
CA VAL A 192 -20.01 -7.22 25.97
C VAL A 192 -19.45 -8.49 25.34
N GLY A 193 -18.22 -8.41 24.87
CA GLY A 193 -17.51 -9.56 24.33
C GLY A 193 -16.02 -9.52 24.59
N THR A 194 -15.39 -10.68 24.41
CA THR A 194 -13.94 -10.84 24.56
C THR A 194 -13.23 -10.58 23.24
N VAL A 195 -12.18 -9.75 23.25
CA VAL A 195 -11.32 -9.54 22.09
C VAL A 195 -10.56 -10.82 21.77
N LEU A 196 -10.88 -11.48 20.66
CA LEU A 196 -10.16 -12.66 20.18
C LEU A 196 -8.93 -12.30 19.36
N LYS A 197 -9.06 -11.26 18.53
CA LYS A 197 -8.02 -10.82 17.60
C LYS A 197 -8.15 -9.33 17.33
N ARG A 198 -7.00 -8.70 17.13
CA ARG A 198 -6.89 -7.36 16.56
C ARG A 198 -6.65 -7.47 15.07
N GLY A 199 -7.63 -7.02 14.29
CA GLY A 199 -7.45 -6.77 12.87
C GLY A 199 -6.69 -5.47 12.62
N ARG A 200 -6.64 -5.06 11.35
CA ARG A 200 -6.01 -3.79 10.95
C ARG A 200 -6.81 -2.57 11.44
N THR A 201 -8.14 -2.67 11.45
CA THR A 201 -9.07 -1.58 11.78
C THR A 201 -10.17 -1.94 12.77
N CYS A 202 -10.23 -3.20 13.19
CA CYS A 202 -11.34 -3.72 13.98
C CYS A 202 -10.88 -4.75 15.00
N TYR A 203 -11.69 -4.93 16.03
CA TYR A 203 -11.64 -6.09 16.91
C TYR A 203 -12.50 -7.21 16.31
N HIS A 204 -12.05 -8.45 16.50
CA HIS A 204 -12.90 -9.63 16.38
C HIS A 204 -13.35 -9.97 17.80
N LEU A 205 -14.60 -9.64 18.14
CA LEU A 205 -15.17 -9.84 19.47
C LEU A 205 -15.99 -11.12 19.51
N ARG A 206 -15.76 -11.96 20.53
CA ARG A 206 -16.66 -13.06 20.86
C ARG A 206 -17.80 -12.53 21.73
N VAL A 207 -19.01 -12.53 21.20
CA VAL A 207 -20.24 -12.18 21.93
C VAL A 207 -21.13 -13.42 21.95
N GLY A 208 -21.21 -14.08 23.10
CA GLY A 208 -21.84 -15.41 23.19
C GLY A 208 -21.19 -16.40 22.22
N ARG A 209 -21.98 -16.95 21.29
CA ARG A 209 -21.53 -17.91 20.26
C ARG A 209 -21.06 -17.25 18.96
N LEU A 210 -21.18 -15.93 18.82
CA LEU A 210 -20.87 -15.21 17.59
C LEU A 210 -19.50 -14.53 17.66
N VAL A 211 -18.88 -14.33 16.49
CA VAL A 211 -17.67 -13.51 16.34
C VAL A 211 -18.00 -12.30 15.48
N LEU A 212 -18.04 -11.13 16.10
CA LEU A 212 -18.36 -9.86 15.45
C LEU A 212 -17.09 -9.09 15.09
N ARG A 213 -17.13 -8.38 13.96
CA ARG A 213 -16.06 -7.45 13.55
C ARG A 213 -16.50 -6.03 13.84
N VAL A 214 -15.91 -5.41 14.86
CA VAL A 214 -16.30 -4.06 15.30
C VAL A 214 -15.12 -3.10 15.13
N PRO A 215 -15.28 -1.93 14.47
CA PRO A 215 -14.23 -0.93 14.39
C PRO A 215 -13.68 -0.59 15.77
N PHE A 216 -12.40 -0.24 15.87
CA PHE A 216 -11.83 0.11 17.16
C PHE A 216 -12.54 1.28 17.87
N ALA A 217 -13.11 2.21 17.10
CA ALA A 217 -13.92 3.31 17.62
C ALA A 217 -15.31 2.89 18.11
N GLY A 218 -15.77 1.70 17.73
CA GLY A 218 -17.10 1.19 18.06
C GLY A 218 -17.15 0.36 19.33
N VAL A 219 -16.12 0.46 20.17
CA VAL A 219 -16.05 -0.26 21.44
C VAL A 219 -15.43 0.61 22.54
N GLU A 220 -15.77 0.29 23.77
CA GLU A 220 -15.13 0.80 24.98
C GLU A 220 -14.69 -0.37 25.90
N PRO A 221 -13.74 -0.17 26.81
CA PRO A 221 -13.46 -1.16 27.86
C PRO A 221 -14.74 -1.46 28.66
N ALA A 222 -15.01 -2.74 28.95
CA ALA A 222 -16.16 -3.18 29.73
C ALA A 222 -15.79 -3.56 31.16
#